data_AF-A0AAF3FAE9-F1
#
_entry.id   AF-A0AAF3FAE9-F1
#
_cell.length_a   1.000
_cell.length_b   1.000
_cell.length_c   1.000
_cell.angle_alpha   90.00
_cell.angle_beta   90.00
_cell.angle_gamma   90.00
#
_symmetry.space_group_name_H-M   'P 1'
#
loop_
_entity.id
_entity.type
_entity.pdbx_description
1 polymer ?
#
loop_
_entity_poly.entity_id
_entity_poly.type
_entity_poly.pdbx_seq_one_letter_code
_entity_poly.pdbx_strand_id
1 'polypeptide(L)'
;MEEPPIKGAAEIMVGGSQSPDTNLGSFLAETRALFHPKLKKPSFRGELLHKSLREHVGTSRLGDIEAKFVCTSVDGAMIPPRLLIFRNFPIEVQTDEDHREVEIVDALMASTAAPLLLPVSPLGLSDGGVLAKNPSLVLLTEYHRFYAKAVRHPTPSLFLSLGTGYNEARRTSGIHFGDLPKNRVFFDRHFMRTTKNLFDVFVSQSTSGDTACLAQAAAWCLATRSPYFRINPPIFFNRL
;
A
#
# COMPACT_ATOMS: atom_id res chain seq x y z
N MET A 1 15.95 16.89 27.66
CA MET A 1 16.73 16.73 26.43
C MET A 1 15.76 16.81 25.28
N GLU A 2 15.86 17.83 24.43
CA GLU A 2 15.09 17.89 23.18
C GLU A 2 15.71 16.87 22.22
N GLU A 3 14.92 15.88 21.78
CA GLU A 3 15.33 14.99 20.70
C GLU A 3 15.41 15.79 19.39
N PRO A 4 16.45 15.58 18.56
CA PRO A 4 16.61 16.30 17.31
C PRO A 4 15.43 16.05 16.35
N PRO A 5 15.13 16.99 15.42
CA PRO A 5 14.05 16.82 14.46
C PRO A 5 14.28 15.57 13.61
N ILE A 6 13.33 14.64 13.67
CA ILE A 6 13.37 13.36 12.99
C ILE A 6 13.34 13.56 11.46
N LYS A 7 14.33 13.00 10.76
CA LYS A 7 14.20 12.68 9.34
C LYS A 7 13.38 11.40 9.26
N GLY A 8 12.12 11.52 8.86
CA GLY A 8 11.21 10.40 8.63
C GLY A 8 11.13 10.09 7.14
N ALA A 9 11.21 8.81 6.77
CA ALA A 9 10.96 8.34 5.42
C ALA A 9 9.83 7.30 5.46
N ALA A 10 8.90 7.40 4.52
CA ALA A 10 7.92 6.36 4.27
C ALA A 10 8.02 5.93 2.81
N GLU A 11 8.04 4.62 2.59
CA GLU A 11 8.17 4.06 1.26
C GLU A 11 7.05 3.05 0.98
N ILE A 12 6.53 3.12 -0.24
CA ILE A 12 5.77 2.06 -0.87
C ILE A 12 6.49 1.77 -2.17
N MET A 13 7.16 0.63 -2.21
CA MET A 13 7.77 0.10 -3.41
C MET A 13 6.80 -0.95 -3.98
N VAL A 14 6.84 -1.24 -5.28
CA VAL A 14 5.98 -2.24 -5.97
C VAL A 14 6.87 -3.35 -6.52
N GLY A 15 6.57 -4.64 -6.25
CA GLY A 15 7.53 -5.76 -6.37
C GLY A 15 7.74 -6.89 -5.27
N GLY A 16 7.08 -8.07 -5.27
CA GLY A 16 7.76 -9.41 -5.18
C GLY A 16 7.49 -10.46 -4.05
N SER A 17 7.59 -11.76 -4.42
CA SER A 17 7.65 -13.10 -3.70
C SER A 17 6.40 -13.63 -2.99
N GLN A 18 6.37 -14.91 -2.57
CA GLN A 18 5.28 -15.93 -2.73
C GLN A 18 4.35 -16.35 -1.54
N SER A 19 3.03 -16.45 -1.80
CA SER A 19 2.06 -17.39 -1.20
C SER A 19 0.64 -17.24 -1.84
N PRO A 20 -0.10 -18.31 -2.14
CA PRO A 20 -1.47 -18.25 -2.69
C PRO A 20 -2.60 -18.37 -1.65
N ASP A 21 -2.31 -18.40 -0.34
CA ASP A 21 -3.27 -18.89 0.66
C ASP A 21 -4.20 -17.85 1.32
N THR A 22 -4.42 -16.69 0.69
CA THR A 22 -5.31 -15.65 1.25
C THR A 22 -6.67 -15.57 0.53
N ASN A 23 -7.72 -15.19 1.28
CA ASN A 23 -9.08 -14.97 0.76
C ASN A 23 -9.14 -13.90 -0.35
N LEU A 24 -8.25 -12.91 -0.28
CA LEU A 24 -8.09 -11.91 -1.34
C LEU A 24 -7.39 -12.52 -2.58
N GLY A 25 -6.40 -13.38 -2.36
CA GLY A 25 -5.71 -14.12 -3.43
C GLY A 25 -6.64 -15.02 -4.24
N SER A 26 -7.55 -15.74 -3.58
CA SER A 26 -8.55 -16.60 -4.23
C SER A 26 -9.60 -15.79 -5.01
N PHE A 27 -10.12 -14.71 -4.43
CA PHE A 27 -11.05 -13.80 -5.11
C PHE A 27 -10.42 -13.16 -6.36
N LEU A 28 -9.17 -12.71 -6.25
CA LEU A 28 -8.44 -12.14 -7.38
C LEU A 28 -8.10 -13.20 -8.43
N ALA A 29 -7.83 -14.45 -8.04
CA ALA A 29 -7.62 -15.55 -8.97
C ALA A 29 -8.91 -15.91 -9.74
N GLU A 30 -10.07 -15.95 -9.07
CA GLU A 30 -11.37 -16.23 -9.69
C GLU A 30 -11.79 -15.11 -10.65
N THR A 31 -11.72 -13.85 -10.22
CA THR A 31 -12.05 -12.70 -11.07
C THR A 31 -11.07 -12.58 -12.26
N ARG A 32 -9.78 -12.85 -12.03
CA ARG A 32 -8.76 -12.94 -13.09
C ARG A 32 -9.05 -14.05 -14.10
N ALA A 33 -9.46 -15.24 -13.65
CA ALA A 33 -9.84 -16.33 -14.53
C ALA A 33 -11.08 -15.98 -15.38
N LEU A 34 -12.03 -15.23 -14.80
CA LEU A 34 -13.24 -14.78 -15.49
C LEU A 34 -12.99 -13.70 -16.55
N PHE A 35 -12.15 -12.70 -16.24
CA PHE A 35 -12.03 -11.47 -17.06
C PHE A 35 -10.74 -11.37 -17.87
N HIS A 36 -9.69 -12.08 -17.46
CA HIS A 36 -8.38 -12.04 -18.11
C HIS A 36 -7.76 -13.45 -18.23
N PRO A 37 -8.39 -14.37 -18.99
CA PRO A 37 -7.97 -15.79 -19.06
C PRO A 37 -6.56 -16.02 -19.63
N LYS A 38 -5.93 -14.99 -20.24
CA LYS A 38 -4.54 -15.02 -20.73
C LYS A 38 -3.51 -14.73 -19.64
N LEU A 39 -3.91 -14.15 -18.52
CA LEU A 39 -3.07 -13.86 -17.37
C LEU A 39 -3.20 -15.03 -16.38
N LYS A 40 -2.48 -16.14 -16.57
CA LYS A 40 -2.61 -17.35 -15.71
C LYS A 40 -1.68 -17.40 -14.49
N LYS A 41 -0.65 -16.55 -14.41
CA LYS A 41 0.34 -16.48 -13.32
C LYS A 41 0.72 -15.02 -13.04
N PRO A 42 1.11 -14.63 -11.80
CA PRO A 42 1.73 -13.34 -11.55
C PRO A 42 2.76 -13.05 -12.65
N SER A 43 2.71 -11.85 -13.23
CA SER A 43 3.49 -11.54 -14.43
C SER A 43 5.00 -11.55 -14.16
N PHE A 44 5.42 -11.43 -12.90
CA PHE A 44 6.82 -11.27 -12.50
C PHE A 44 7.28 -12.30 -11.47
N ARG A 45 8.58 -12.64 -11.51
CA ARG A 45 9.24 -13.58 -10.59
C ARG A 45 9.69 -12.85 -9.33
N GLY A 46 9.10 -13.20 -8.19
CA GLY A 46 9.43 -12.59 -6.89
C GLY A 46 10.86 -12.85 -6.43
N GLU A 47 11.44 -13.96 -6.83
CA GLU A 47 12.79 -14.38 -6.42
C GLU A 47 13.87 -13.44 -6.96
N LEU A 48 13.69 -12.91 -8.17
CA LEU A 48 14.63 -11.97 -8.79
C LEU A 48 14.65 -10.65 -8.02
N LEU A 49 13.48 -10.19 -7.60
CA LEU A 49 13.39 -8.96 -6.84
C LEU A 49 13.88 -9.13 -5.40
N HIS A 50 13.54 -10.26 -4.75
CA HIS A 50 14.12 -10.60 -3.45
C HIS A 50 15.65 -10.58 -3.51
N LYS A 51 16.22 -11.24 -4.53
CA LYS A 51 17.67 -11.28 -4.75
C LYS A 51 18.23 -9.88 -4.95
N SER A 52 17.62 -9.07 -5.81
CA SER A 52 18.06 -7.70 -6.09
C SER A 52 17.99 -6.82 -4.84
N LEU A 53 16.91 -6.88 -4.06
CA LEU A 53 16.81 -6.15 -2.79
C LEU A 53 17.88 -6.60 -1.82
N ARG A 54 18.06 -7.92 -1.64
CA ARG A 54 19.07 -8.49 -0.73
C ARG A 54 20.50 -8.11 -1.13
N GLU A 55 20.78 -7.95 -2.42
CA GLU A 55 22.07 -7.43 -2.91
C GLU A 55 22.30 -5.95 -2.51
N HIS A 56 21.24 -5.14 -2.40
CA HIS A 56 21.35 -3.72 -2.07
C HIS A 56 21.27 -3.42 -0.57
N VAL A 57 20.37 -4.08 0.17
CA VAL A 57 20.16 -3.80 1.62
C VAL A 57 20.84 -4.82 2.53
N GLY A 58 21.39 -5.91 1.97
CA GLY A 58 22.07 -6.96 2.72
C GLY A 58 21.12 -7.75 3.63
N THR A 59 21.63 -8.14 4.80
CA THR A 59 20.87 -8.82 5.87
C THR A 59 20.47 -7.86 6.99
N SER A 60 20.45 -6.56 6.68
CA SER A 60 20.12 -5.51 7.66
C SER A 60 18.65 -5.64 8.07
N ARG A 61 18.37 -5.27 9.31
CA ARG A 61 17.04 -5.28 9.91
C ARG A 61 16.48 -3.86 9.96
N LEU A 62 15.17 -3.74 10.14
CA LEU A 62 14.53 -2.43 10.27
C LEU A 62 15.16 -1.59 11.38
N GLY A 63 15.51 -2.20 12.51
CA GLY A 63 16.19 -1.53 13.63
C GLY A 63 17.55 -0.93 13.29
N ASP A 64 18.20 -1.37 12.22
CA ASP A 64 19.51 -0.86 11.79
C ASP A 64 19.39 0.46 11.00
N ILE A 65 18.18 0.86 10.60
CA ILE A 65 17.93 2.12 9.89
C ILE A 65 18.04 3.28 10.86
N GLU A 66 18.96 4.22 10.60
CA GLU A 66 19.18 5.40 11.45
C GLU A 66 17.96 6.35 11.47
N ALA A 67 17.39 6.61 10.29
CA ALA A 67 16.19 7.44 10.13
C ALA A 67 14.93 6.70 10.60
N LYS A 68 13.88 7.42 11.03
CA LYS A 68 12.60 6.76 11.31
C LYS A 68 11.97 6.31 10.00
N PHE A 69 11.63 5.04 9.93
CA PHE A 69 11.15 4.38 8.72
C PHE A 69 9.77 3.79 8.96
N VAL A 70 8.89 3.97 7.98
CA VAL A 70 7.55 3.37 7.95
C VAL A 70 7.32 2.73 6.58
N CYS A 71 6.81 1.51 6.58
CA CYS A 71 6.47 0.76 5.38
C CYS A 71 5.15 0.02 5.59
N THR A 72 4.26 0.08 4.60
CA THR A 72 2.90 -0.46 4.72
C THR A 72 2.73 -1.76 3.97
N SER A 73 2.00 -2.71 4.54
CA SER A 73 1.60 -3.95 3.88
C SER A 73 0.19 -4.34 4.33
N VAL A 74 -0.43 -5.32 3.67
CA VAL A 74 -1.81 -5.71 3.95
C VAL A 74 -1.89 -7.20 4.25
N ASP A 75 -2.42 -7.52 5.43
CA ASP A 75 -2.88 -8.86 5.76
C ASP A 75 -4.27 -9.08 5.17
N GLY A 76 -4.30 -9.83 4.07
CA GLY A 76 -5.52 -10.21 3.36
C GLY A 76 -6.12 -11.55 3.82
N ALA A 77 -5.54 -12.22 4.82
CA ALA A 77 -6.15 -13.40 5.43
C ALA A 77 -7.31 -13.02 6.36
N MET A 78 -7.32 -11.78 6.85
CA MET A 78 -8.36 -11.22 7.71
C MET A 78 -9.48 -10.52 6.94
N ILE A 79 -10.70 -10.57 7.47
CA ILE A 79 -11.85 -9.79 7.00
C ILE A 79 -12.43 -9.02 8.19
N PRO A 80 -12.38 -7.67 8.21
CA PRO A 80 -11.80 -6.80 7.18
C PRO A 80 -10.26 -6.96 7.08
N PRO A 81 -9.66 -6.70 5.90
CA PRO A 81 -8.21 -6.78 5.74
C PRO A 81 -7.51 -5.77 6.64
N ARG A 82 -6.38 -6.16 7.21
CA ARG A 82 -5.63 -5.33 8.18
C ARG A 82 -4.45 -4.67 7.48
N LEU A 83 -4.33 -3.36 7.64
CA LEU A 83 -3.10 -2.64 7.30
C LEU A 83 -2.04 -2.96 8.36
N LEU A 84 -0.94 -3.59 7.95
CA LEU A 84 0.24 -3.79 8.77
C LEU A 84 1.24 -2.67 8.48
N ILE A 85 1.80 -2.09 9.55
CA ILE A 85 2.73 -0.96 9.48
C ILE A 85 4.08 -1.41 10.06
N PHE A 86 5.00 -1.77 9.18
CA PHE A 86 6.40 -2.00 9.54
C PHE A 86 7.04 -0.67 9.92
N ARG A 87 7.75 -0.66 11.05
CA ARG A 87 8.43 0.52 11.57
C ARG A 87 9.67 0.14 12.35
N ASN A 88 10.64 1.04 12.41
CA ASN A 88 11.89 0.83 13.18
C ASN A 88 11.91 1.53 14.55
N PHE A 89 10.76 2.00 15.03
CA PHE A 89 10.65 2.65 16.32
C PHE A 89 9.49 2.06 17.14
N PRO A 90 9.64 1.96 18.47
CA PRO A 90 8.56 1.51 19.31
C PRO A 90 7.44 2.56 19.37
N ILE A 91 6.19 2.09 19.50
CA ILE A 91 5.08 2.94 19.93
C ILE A 91 4.59 2.38 21.25
N GLU A 92 4.65 3.18 22.30
CA GLU A 92 4.35 2.74 23.66
C GLU A 92 2.84 2.71 23.97
N VAL A 93 2.00 2.82 22.95
CA VAL A 93 0.53 2.86 23.05
C VAL A 93 -0.02 1.57 22.44
N GLN A 94 -0.45 0.66 23.31
CA GLN A 94 -1.00 -0.68 23.03
C GLN A 94 -0.03 -1.69 22.38
N THR A 95 -0.46 -2.96 22.40
CA THR A 95 0.19 -4.21 21.99
C THR A 95 0.56 -4.26 20.51
N ASP A 96 1.27 -3.26 20.02
CA ASP A 96 1.82 -3.26 18.68
C ASP A 96 3.06 -4.15 18.63
N GLU A 97 3.11 -4.98 17.60
CA GLU A 97 4.27 -5.83 17.32
C GLU A 97 5.50 -4.95 17.05
N ASP A 98 6.62 -5.32 17.69
CA ASP A 98 7.91 -4.68 17.44
C ASP A 98 8.52 -5.28 16.18
N HIS A 99 8.62 -4.46 15.13
CA HIS A 99 9.12 -4.91 13.83
C HIS A 99 10.62 -4.67 13.65
N ARG A 100 11.35 -4.14 14.66
CA ARG A 100 12.79 -3.82 14.52
C ARG A 100 13.65 -5.02 14.12
N GLU A 101 13.23 -6.22 14.48
CA GLU A 101 13.93 -7.47 14.16
C GLU A 101 13.65 -8.01 12.76
N VAL A 102 12.66 -7.47 12.04
CA VAL A 102 12.31 -7.87 10.67
C VAL A 102 13.42 -7.45 9.72
N GLU A 103 13.85 -8.36 8.82
CA GLU A 103 14.80 -8.01 7.75
C GLU A 103 14.20 -6.94 6.83
N ILE A 104 15.00 -5.95 6.44
CA ILE A 104 14.54 -4.88 5.53
C ILE A 104 13.99 -5.47 4.23
N VAL A 105 14.64 -6.52 3.71
CA VAL A 105 14.20 -7.23 2.50
C VAL A 105 12.78 -7.74 2.64
N ASP A 106 12.44 -8.40 3.76
CA ASP A 106 11.12 -9.00 3.95
C ASP A 106 10.02 -7.93 4.06
N ALA A 107 10.29 -6.83 4.78
CA ALA A 107 9.36 -5.72 4.89
C ALA A 107 9.12 -5.03 3.54
N LEU A 108 10.17 -4.85 2.74
CA LEU A 108 10.03 -4.31 1.38
C LEU A 108 9.21 -5.26 0.52
N MET A 109 9.56 -6.55 0.49
CA MET A 109 8.85 -7.59 -0.27
C MET A 109 7.35 -7.68 0.09
N ALA A 110 7.00 -7.47 1.36
CA ALA A 110 5.62 -7.38 1.82
C ALA A 110 4.89 -6.14 1.31
N SER A 111 5.53 -4.98 1.37
CA SER A 111 4.97 -3.71 0.88
C SER A 111 4.73 -3.69 -0.62
N THR A 112 5.51 -4.48 -1.33
CA THR A 112 5.60 -4.50 -2.78
C THR A 112 4.83 -5.65 -3.43
N ALA A 113 4.20 -6.54 -2.66
CA ALA A 113 3.53 -7.73 -3.17
C ALA A 113 2.20 -7.43 -3.91
N ALA A 114 2.29 -6.70 -5.04
CA ALA A 114 1.16 -6.10 -5.75
C ALA A 114 0.26 -7.19 -6.32
N PRO A 115 -1.04 -7.16 -6.00
CA PRO A 115 -1.94 -8.16 -6.51
C PRO A 115 -1.93 -8.18 -8.05
N LEU A 116 -2.03 -9.39 -8.63
CA LEU A 116 -1.97 -9.67 -10.08
C LEU A 116 -0.57 -9.61 -10.70
N LEU A 117 0.31 -8.72 -10.23
CA LEU A 117 1.65 -8.54 -10.77
C LEU A 117 2.64 -9.48 -10.11
N LEU A 118 2.59 -9.55 -8.78
CA LEU A 118 3.52 -10.29 -7.93
C LEU A 118 2.73 -11.16 -6.96
N PRO A 119 3.34 -12.22 -6.45
CA PRO A 119 2.68 -13.04 -5.45
C PRO A 119 2.75 -12.36 -4.06
N VAL A 120 2.12 -12.97 -3.05
CA VAL A 120 2.08 -12.50 -1.65
C VAL A 120 3.44 -12.72 -0.98
N SER A 121 4.00 -11.79 -0.23
CA SER A 121 5.34 -11.95 0.37
C SER A 121 5.55 -13.21 1.22
N PRO A 122 6.82 -13.59 1.52
CA PRO A 122 7.13 -14.70 2.43
C PRO A 122 6.47 -14.58 3.81
N LEU A 123 6.12 -13.36 4.23
CA LEU A 123 5.40 -13.07 5.47
C LEU A 123 3.89 -13.29 5.38
N GLY A 124 3.36 -13.75 4.23
CA GLY A 124 1.93 -13.91 4.00
C GLY A 124 1.18 -12.59 3.77
N LEU A 125 1.90 -11.49 3.54
CA LEU A 125 1.35 -10.15 3.37
C LEU A 125 1.38 -9.68 1.91
N SER A 126 0.44 -8.80 1.56
CA SER A 126 0.26 -8.22 0.22
C SER A 126 0.59 -6.73 0.19
N ASP A 127 0.66 -6.15 -1.00
CA ASP A 127 1.07 -4.74 -1.21
C ASP A 127 0.28 -3.75 -0.34
N GLY A 128 1.01 -2.83 0.30
CA GLY A 128 0.43 -1.76 1.10
C GLY A 128 -0.53 -0.87 0.31
N GLY A 129 -0.31 -0.78 -1.00
CA GLY A 129 -1.14 -0.09 -1.99
C GLY A 129 -2.58 -0.55 -2.09
N VAL A 130 -2.91 -1.75 -1.63
CA VAL A 130 -4.29 -2.22 -1.56
C VAL A 130 -5.13 -1.36 -0.60
N LEU A 131 -4.55 -0.89 0.51
CA LEU A 131 -5.25 -0.10 1.53
C LEU A 131 -4.68 1.32 1.71
N ALA A 132 -3.39 1.53 1.46
CA ALA A 132 -2.65 2.72 1.82
C ALA A 132 -1.63 3.16 0.75
N LYS A 133 -1.98 3.12 -0.55
CA LYS A 133 -1.11 3.45 -1.69
C LYS A 133 -0.34 4.77 -1.60
N ASN A 134 -0.89 5.73 -0.86
CA ASN A 134 -0.13 6.90 -0.45
C ASN A 134 0.00 6.86 1.08
N PRO A 135 1.21 6.61 1.62
CA PRO A 135 1.38 6.46 3.05
C PRO A 135 1.40 7.82 3.76
N SER A 136 1.11 8.95 3.10
CA SER A 136 1.23 10.28 3.71
C SER A 136 0.42 10.39 5.01
N LEU A 137 -0.84 9.93 4.99
CA LEU A 137 -1.69 9.96 6.18
C LEU A 137 -1.23 8.94 7.23
N VAL A 138 -0.75 7.77 6.79
CA VAL A 138 -0.18 6.75 7.69
C VAL A 138 1.04 7.32 8.40
N LEU A 139 1.96 7.96 7.67
CA LEU A 139 3.17 8.56 8.22
C LEU A 139 2.86 9.69 9.20
N LEU A 140 1.90 10.58 8.89
CA LEU A 140 1.45 11.60 9.83
C LEU A 140 0.87 10.98 11.11
N THR A 141 0.09 9.91 10.96
CA THR A 141 -0.49 9.19 12.09
C THR A 141 0.61 8.58 12.96
N GLU A 142 1.55 7.85 12.36
CA GLU A 142 2.67 7.21 13.07
C GLU A 142 3.61 8.24 13.71
N TYR A 143 3.82 9.39 13.06
CA TYR A 143 4.56 10.51 13.64
C TYR A 143 3.90 11.03 14.93
N HIS A 144 2.59 11.26 14.90
CA HIS A 144 1.84 11.69 16.09
C HIS A 144 1.79 10.61 17.18
N ARG A 145 1.69 9.32 16.80
CA ARG A 145 1.71 8.20 17.75
C ARG A 145 3.08 8.03 18.41
N PHE A 146 4.18 8.18 17.67
CA PHE A 146 5.54 8.14 18.22
C PHE A 146 5.73 9.21 19.30
N TYR A 147 5.25 10.42 19.05
CA TYR A 147 5.32 11.53 20.01
C TYR A 147 4.13 11.63 20.97
N ALA A 148 3.29 10.60 21.09
CA ALA A 148 2.05 10.66 21.87
C ALA A 148 2.26 10.96 23.37
N LYS A 149 3.45 10.65 23.92
CA LYS A 149 3.81 10.93 25.31
C LYS A 149 4.78 12.12 25.48
N ALA A 150 5.13 12.80 24.38
CA ALA A 150 6.02 13.94 24.44
C ALA A 150 5.34 15.11 25.19
N VAL A 151 6.08 15.77 26.10
CA VAL A 151 5.59 16.94 26.85
C VAL A 151 5.17 18.07 25.90
N ARG A 152 5.88 18.19 24.77
CA ARG A 152 5.49 19.00 23.63
C ARG A 152 5.42 18.10 22.42
N HIS A 153 4.25 18.01 21.81
CA HIS A 153 4.10 17.33 20.53
C HIS A 153 4.80 18.16 19.45
N PRO A 154 5.93 17.70 18.89
CA PRO A 154 6.52 18.39 17.76
C PRO A 154 5.56 18.27 16.57
N THR A 155 5.60 19.26 15.69
CA THR A 155 4.96 19.17 14.38
C THR A 155 6.04 19.07 13.30
N PRO A 156 5.79 18.37 12.19
CA PRO A 156 6.76 18.31 11.10
C PRO A 156 7.06 19.72 10.58
N SER A 157 8.33 20.12 10.49
CA SER A 157 8.69 21.43 9.89
C SER A 157 8.44 21.47 8.38
N LEU A 158 8.31 20.30 7.75
CA LEU A 158 8.02 20.11 6.33
C LEU A 158 7.42 18.72 6.15
N PHE A 159 6.40 18.61 5.29
CA PHE A 159 5.87 17.34 4.82
C PHE A 159 5.96 17.28 3.29
N LEU A 160 6.83 16.40 2.78
CA LEU A 160 7.02 16.20 1.34
C LEU A 160 6.47 14.83 0.95
N SER A 161 5.47 14.83 0.05
CA SER A 161 4.88 13.63 -0.52
C SER A 161 5.32 13.48 -1.97
N LEU A 162 5.91 12.34 -2.32
CA LEU A 162 6.37 12.05 -3.68
C LEU A 162 5.48 10.99 -4.34
N GLY A 163 5.05 11.27 -5.57
CA GLY A 163 4.18 10.40 -6.35
C GLY A 163 4.90 9.81 -7.54
N THR A 164 4.49 8.60 -7.92
CA THR A 164 5.02 7.89 -9.10
C THR A 164 4.28 8.25 -10.40
N GLY A 165 3.48 9.31 -10.37
CA GLY A 165 2.68 9.82 -11.46
C GLY A 165 1.21 9.39 -11.41
N TYR A 166 0.40 10.03 -12.25
CA TYR A 166 -1.04 9.75 -12.36
C TYR A 166 -1.52 9.75 -13.81
N ASN A 167 -2.56 8.95 -14.08
CA ASN A 167 -3.31 8.96 -15.33
C ASN A 167 -4.57 9.82 -15.18
N GLU A 168 -5.07 10.36 -16.30
CA GLU A 168 -6.33 11.10 -16.29
C GLU A 168 -7.51 10.23 -15.84
N ALA A 169 -8.45 10.86 -15.12
CA ALA A 169 -9.65 10.19 -14.65
C ALA A 169 -10.49 9.68 -15.82
N ARG A 170 -10.72 8.36 -15.87
CA ARG A 170 -11.57 7.74 -16.88
C ARG A 170 -12.98 7.53 -16.33
N ARG A 171 -13.99 8.00 -17.06
CA ARG A 171 -15.38 7.73 -16.72
C ARG A 171 -15.71 6.26 -16.99
N THR A 172 -16.19 5.54 -15.97
CA THR A 172 -16.73 4.18 -16.11
C THR A 172 -18.25 4.21 -16.12
N SER A 173 -18.89 3.08 -16.44
CA SER A 173 -20.36 2.95 -16.40
C SER A 173 -20.93 2.89 -14.99
N GLY A 174 -20.10 3.01 -13.94
CA GLY A 174 -20.50 2.90 -12.54
C GLY A 174 -20.61 1.45 -12.06
N ILE A 175 -20.68 1.28 -10.73
CA ILE A 175 -20.92 -0.01 -10.09
C ILE A 175 -22.38 -0.03 -9.63
N HIS A 176 -23.19 -0.89 -10.24
CA HIS A 176 -24.59 -1.06 -9.88
C HIS A 176 -24.74 -2.34 -9.04
N PHE A 177 -24.64 -2.22 -7.72
CA PHE A 177 -24.71 -3.38 -6.81
C PHE A 177 -26.04 -4.16 -6.87
N GLY A 178 -27.10 -3.55 -7.40
CA GLY A 178 -28.38 -4.24 -7.66
C GLY A 178 -28.31 -5.28 -8.78
N ASP A 179 -27.30 -5.21 -9.64
CA ASP A 179 -27.05 -6.16 -10.74
C ASP A 179 -26.19 -7.36 -10.27
N LEU A 180 -25.77 -7.40 -9.00
CA LEU A 180 -25.12 -8.58 -8.42
C LEU A 180 -26.20 -9.61 -8.07
N PRO A 181 -26.13 -10.83 -8.64
CA PRO A 181 -27.17 -11.82 -8.45
C PRO A 181 -27.19 -12.24 -6.99
N LYS A 182 -28.35 -12.11 -6.35
CA LYS A 182 -28.57 -12.57 -4.97
C LYS A 182 -28.40 -14.09 -4.83
N ASN A 183 -28.57 -14.82 -5.94
CA ASN A 183 -28.38 -16.27 -6.05
C ASN A 183 -27.35 -16.58 -7.15
N ARG A 184 -26.33 -17.39 -6.83
CA ARG A 184 -25.12 -17.69 -7.64
C ARG A 184 -25.35 -18.35 -9.02
N VAL A 185 -26.59 -18.45 -9.51
CA VAL A 185 -26.97 -19.35 -10.62
C VAL A 185 -27.01 -18.66 -11.99
N PHE A 186 -27.06 -17.32 -12.06
CA PHE A 186 -27.11 -16.60 -13.34
C PHE A 186 -25.91 -15.67 -13.53
N PHE A 187 -24.93 -16.14 -14.31
CA PHE A 187 -23.87 -15.31 -14.89
C PHE A 187 -24.42 -14.61 -16.14
N ASP A 188 -25.14 -13.50 -15.96
CA ASP A 188 -25.63 -12.69 -17.08
C ASP A 188 -24.62 -11.59 -17.50
N ARG A 189 -24.93 -10.86 -18.58
CA ARG A 189 -24.07 -9.79 -19.11
C ARG A 189 -23.94 -8.61 -18.15
N HIS A 190 -24.93 -8.39 -17.28
CA HIS A 190 -24.95 -7.30 -16.32
C HIS A 190 -24.04 -7.59 -15.13
N PHE A 191 -24.11 -8.81 -14.59
CA PHE A 191 -23.21 -9.33 -13.58
C PHE A 191 -21.75 -9.24 -14.03
N MET A 192 -21.44 -9.70 -15.25
CA MET A 192 -20.09 -9.62 -15.82
C MET A 192 -19.59 -8.17 -15.97
N ARG A 193 -20.48 -7.23 -16.31
CA ARG A 193 -20.12 -5.80 -16.39
C ARG A 193 -19.86 -5.21 -15.01
N THR A 194 -20.72 -5.50 -14.04
CA THR A 194 -20.61 -4.97 -12.66
C THR A 194 -19.38 -5.51 -11.94
N THR A 195 -19.09 -6.81 -12.06
CA THR A 195 -17.87 -7.42 -11.51
C THR A 195 -16.61 -6.91 -12.19
N LYS A 196 -16.61 -6.74 -13.52
CA LYS A 196 -15.51 -6.07 -14.23
C LYS A 196 -15.32 -4.64 -13.74
N ASN A 197 -16.39 -3.84 -13.61
CA ASN A 197 -16.28 -2.47 -13.12
C ASN A 197 -15.79 -2.41 -11.66
N LEU A 198 -16.22 -3.34 -10.81
CA LEU A 198 -15.75 -3.44 -9.42
C LEU A 198 -14.26 -3.78 -9.37
N PHE A 199 -13.81 -4.71 -10.22
CA PHE A 199 -12.40 -5.06 -10.35
C PHE A 199 -11.58 -3.90 -10.92
N ASP A 200 -12.06 -3.22 -11.98
CA ASP A 200 -11.42 -2.04 -12.55
C ASP A 200 -11.31 -0.91 -11.51
N VAL A 201 -12.33 -0.72 -10.66
CA VAL A 201 -12.29 0.23 -9.54
C VAL A 201 -11.31 -0.24 -8.47
N PHE A 202 -11.28 -1.52 -8.11
CA PHE A 202 -10.33 -2.05 -7.13
C PHE A 202 -8.88 -1.86 -7.61
N VAL A 203 -8.58 -2.26 -8.84
CA VAL A 203 -7.27 -2.06 -9.47
C VAL A 203 -6.98 -0.57 -9.58
N SER A 204 -7.95 0.25 -9.99
CA SER A 204 -7.78 1.71 -10.06
C SER A 204 -7.49 2.30 -8.69
N GLN A 205 -8.17 1.94 -7.62
CA GLN A 205 -7.86 2.45 -6.27
C GLN A 205 -6.47 2.01 -5.81
N SER A 206 -6.11 0.74 -6.05
CA SER A 206 -4.77 0.21 -5.76
C SER A 206 -3.66 0.87 -6.61
N THR A 207 -4.03 1.44 -7.77
CA THR A 207 -3.08 2.02 -8.75
C THR A 207 -3.22 3.54 -8.94
N SER A 208 -4.16 4.22 -8.29
CA SER A 208 -4.36 5.67 -8.42
C SER A 208 -3.55 6.43 -7.39
N GLY A 209 -2.72 7.37 -7.83
CA GLY A 209 -1.81 8.13 -6.96
C GLY A 209 -2.48 9.24 -6.15
N ASP A 210 -3.67 9.70 -6.57
CA ASP A 210 -4.39 10.81 -5.95
C ASP A 210 -5.68 10.30 -5.31
N THR A 211 -5.73 10.37 -3.97
CA THR A 211 -6.82 9.82 -3.16
C THR A 211 -7.28 10.82 -2.11
N ALA A 212 -8.43 10.56 -1.48
CA ALA A 212 -8.92 11.35 -0.34
C ALA A 212 -7.90 11.46 0.80
N CYS A 213 -7.02 10.46 0.95
CA CYS A 213 -5.94 10.45 1.94
C CYS A 213 -4.95 11.62 1.74
N LEU A 214 -4.73 12.08 0.50
CA LEU A 214 -3.88 13.24 0.23
C LEU A 214 -4.52 14.53 0.73
N ALA A 215 -5.81 14.74 0.45
CA ALA A 215 -6.54 15.90 0.94
C ALA A 215 -6.58 15.92 2.47
N GLN A 216 -6.76 14.75 3.09
CA GLN A 216 -6.70 14.59 4.54
C GLN A 216 -5.29 14.90 5.08
N ALA A 217 -4.23 14.36 4.48
CA ALA A 217 -2.85 14.65 4.89
C ALA A 217 -2.53 16.15 4.77
N ALA A 218 -2.92 16.79 3.67
CA ALA A 218 -2.75 18.23 3.47
C ALA A 218 -3.52 19.05 4.51
N ALA A 219 -4.77 18.67 4.83
CA ALA A 219 -5.56 19.31 5.87
C ALA A 219 -4.95 19.16 7.27
N TRP A 220 -4.39 17.98 7.59
CA TRP A 220 -3.66 17.74 8.83
C TRP A 220 -2.40 18.60 8.94
N CYS A 221 -1.63 18.69 7.85
CA CYS A 221 -0.47 19.58 7.79
C CYS A 221 -0.87 21.05 7.96
N LEU A 222 -1.96 21.49 7.32
CA LEU A 222 -2.50 22.84 7.51
C LEU A 222 -2.89 23.10 8.97
N ALA A 223 -3.57 22.15 9.62
CA ALA A 223 -3.98 22.27 11.03
C ALA A 223 -2.78 22.36 11.99
N THR A 224 -1.70 21.64 11.69
CA THR A 224 -0.46 21.60 12.48
C THR A 224 0.55 22.69 12.09
N ARG A 225 0.20 23.54 11.12
CA ARG A 225 1.08 24.58 10.52
C ARG A 225 2.36 24.01 9.91
N SER A 226 2.29 22.78 9.42
CA SER A 226 3.35 22.13 8.66
C SER A 226 3.18 22.43 7.16
N PRO A 227 4.19 23.00 6.48
CA PRO A 227 4.17 23.11 5.03
C PRO A 227 4.03 21.73 4.36
N TYR A 228 3.06 21.60 3.45
CA TYR A 228 2.80 20.37 2.70
C TYR A 228 3.08 20.56 1.21
N PHE A 229 3.96 19.74 0.65
CA PHE A 229 4.26 19.72 -0.78
C PHE A 229 4.03 18.32 -1.35
N ARG A 230 3.31 18.26 -2.48
CA ARG A 230 3.11 17.03 -3.26
C ARG A 230 3.75 17.20 -4.63
N ILE A 231 4.69 16.32 -4.96
CA ILE A 231 5.28 16.25 -6.29
C ILE A 231 4.77 14.98 -6.95
N ASN A 232 3.92 15.11 -7.97
CA ASN A 232 3.32 13.99 -8.68
C ASN A 232 3.13 14.35 -10.18
N PRO A 233 3.94 13.83 -11.11
CA PRO A 233 3.87 14.22 -12.51
C PRO A 233 2.71 13.54 -13.27
N PRO A 234 2.02 14.22 -14.19
CA PRO A 234 1.08 13.54 -15.10
C PRO A 234 1.84 12.59 -16.04
N ILE A 235 1.34 11.37 -16.21
CA ILE A 235 1.91 10.39 -17.14
C ILE A 235 1.15 10.49 -18.46
N PHE A 236 1.76 11.13 -19.45
CA PHE A 236 1.23 11.16 -20.82
C PHE A 236 1.76 9.95 -21.59
N PHE A 237 0.94 8.90 -21.76
CA PHE A 237 1.22 7.89 -22.77
C PHE A 237 0.82 8.46 -24.14
N ASN A 238 1.78 9.01 -24.88
CA ASN A 238 1.59 9.27 -26.31
C ASN A 238 1.20 7.95 -26.97
N ARG A 239 -0.02 7.87 -27.50
CA ARG A 239 -0.43 6.80 -28.41
C ARG A 239 0.36 6.99 -29.71
N LEU A 240 1.55 6.41 -29.79
CA LEU A 240 2.24 6.12 -31.05
C LEU A 240 1.76 4.76 -31.57
#